data_AF-A0A9E5GRW5-F1
#
_entry.id   AF-A0A9E5GRW5-F1
#
_cell.length_a   1.000
_cell.length_b   1.000
_cell.length_c   1.000
_cell.angle_alpha   90.00
_cell.angle_beta   90.00
_cell.angle_gamma   90.00
#
_symmetry.space_group_name_H-M   'P 1'
#
loop_
_entity.id
_entity.type
_entity.pdbx_description
1 polymer ?
#
loop_
_entity_poly.entity_id
_entity_poly.type
_entity_poly.pdbx_seq_one_letter_code
_entity_poly.pdbx_strand_id
1 'polypeptide(L)'
;MENISAKTYNTSTCYMAIGMFGYGVYDEFVTALTNVFGKNKCKEYIFDVRNNPGGSLEEVANILSYFVPTGKVTVLVDSRL
;
A
#
# COMPACT_ATOMS: atom_id res chain seq x y z
N MET A 1 0.83 15.55 -7.25
CA MET A 1 1.96 14.74 -6.73
C MET A 1 1.43 13.35 -6.58
N GLU A 2 2.06 12.35 -7.18
CA GLU A 2 1.68 10.94 -6.98
C GLU A 2 2.01 10.55 -5.53
N ASN A 3 1.08 9.86 -4.88
CA ASN A 3 1.25 9.34 -3.53
C ASN A 3 2.07 8.03 -3.55
N ILE A 4 2.09 7.35 -4.69
CA ILE A 4 2.75 6.05 -4.87
C ILE A 4 3.80 6.08 -5.99
N SER A 5 4.94 5.44 -5.73
CA SER A 5 5.92 5.08 -6.76
C SER A 5 6.13 3.57 -6.76
N ALA A 6 5.97 2.91 -7.91
CA ALA A 6 6.08 1.46 -8.03
C ALA A 6 7.10 1.02 -9.09
N LYS A 7 7.89 0.01 -8.77
CA LYS A 7 8.89 -0.58 -9.69
C LYS A 7 9.18 -2.04 -9.35
N THR A 8 9.73 -2.74 -10.32
CA THR A 8 10.33 -4.06 -10.11
C THR A 8 11.75 -3.86 -9.55
N TYR A 9 12.01 -4.34 -8.33
CA TYR A 9 13.30 -4.16 -7.65
C TYR A 9 14.36 -5.15 -8.16
N ASN A 10 13.94 -6.39 -8.42
CA ASN A 10 14.73 -7.41 -9.10
C ASN A 10 13.78 -8.34 -9.88
N THR A 11 14.28 -9.45 -10.44
CA THR A 11 13.49 -10.36 -11.29
C THR A 11 12.19 -10.89 -10.67
N SER A 12 12.06 -10.95 -9.34
CA SER A 12 10.87 -11.45 -8.64
C SER A 12 10.36 -10.57 -7.51
N THR A 13 11.09 -9.54 -7.10
CA THR A 13 10.67 -8.65 -6.02
C THR A 13 10.09 -7.36 -6.58
N CYS A 14 8.87 -7.05 -6.16
CA CYS A 14 8.12 -5.87 -6.57
C CYS A 14 8.06 -4.87 -5.41
N TYR A 15 8.36 -3.61 -5.71
CA TYR A 15 8.56 -2.56 -4.73
C TYR A 15 7.56 -1.43 -4.97
N MET A 16 6.91 -0.98 -3.89
CA MET A 16 6.00 0.15 -3.89
C MET A 16 6.35 1.07 -2.73
N ALA A 17 6.70 2.32 -3.01
CA ALA A 17 6.82 3.36 -2.00
C ALA A 17 5.52 4.13 -1.89
N ILE A 18 5.01 4.28 -0.68
CA ILE A 18 3.80 5.05 -0.37
C ILE A 18 4.22 6.26 0.46
N GLY A 19 4.20 7.45 -0.15
CA GLY A 19 4.66 8.69 0.48
C GLY A 19 3.66 9.30 1.45
N MET A 20 2.36 9.09 1.24
CA MET A 20 1.28 9.55 2.12
C MET A 20 0.03 8.72 1.87
N PHE A 21 -0.78 8.48 2.90
CA PHE A 21 -2.14 7.95 2.74
C PHE A 21 -3.14 9.07 2.43
N GLY A 22 -2.89 9.80 1.34
CA GLY A 22 -3.68 10.94 0.88
C GLY A 22 -4.86 10.56 0.00
N TYR A 23 -5.59 11.56 -0.48
CA TYR A 23 -6.72 11.35 -1.39
C TYR A 23 -6.29 10.58 -2.66
N GLY A 24 -7.02 9.51 -2.98
CA GLY A 24 -6.80 8.71 -4.18
C GLY A 24 -5.66 7.69 -4.11
N VAL A 25 -4.97 7.57 -2.95
CA VAL A 25 -3.86 6.63 -2.79
C VAL A 25 -4.30 5.17 -3.00
N TYR A 26 -5.54 4.81 -2.62
CA TYR A 26 -6.08 3.48 -2.88
C TYR A 26 -6.16 3.18 -4.39
N ASP A 27 -6.66 4.12 -5.19
CA ASP A 27 -6.77 3.92 -6.64
C ASP A 27 -5.38 3.83 -7.29
N GLU A 28 -4.43 4.64 -6.83
CA GLU A 28 -3.01 4.54 -7.22
C GLU A 28 -2.41 3.17 -6.84
N PHE A 29 -2.77 2.64 -5.67
CA PHE A 29 -2.31 1.34 -5.18
C PHE A 29 -2.84 0.21 -6.07
N VAL A 30 -4.13 0.19 -6.37
CA VAL A 30 -4.76 -0.80 -7.26
C VAL A 30 -4.19 -0.71 -8.67
N THR A 31 -3.95 0.50 -9.15
CA THR A 31 -3.34 0.76 -10.47
C THR A 31 -1.93 0.18 -10.52
N ALA A 32 -1.11 0.41 -9.50
CA ALA A 32 0.25 -0.11 -9.44
C ALA A 32 0.29 -1.64 -9.29
N LEU A 33 -0.60 -2.22 -8.47
CA LEU A 33 -0.77 -3.68 -8.38
C LEU A 33 -1.09 -4.28 -9.74
N THR A 34 -2.03 -3.70 -10.49
CA THR A 34 -2.48 -4.25 -11.77
C THR A 34 -1.46 -4.04 -12.88
N ASN A 35 -0.93 -2.82 -13.00
CA ASN A 35 -0.11 -2.41 -14.15
C ASN A 35 1.37 -2.73 -14.00
N VAL A 36 1.90 -2.64 -12.78
CA VAL A 36 3.31 -2.93 -12.52
C VAL A 36 3.44 -4.36 -12.03
N PHE A 37 2.66 -4.77 -11.03
CA PHE A 37 2.89 -6.09 -10.42
C PHE A 37 2.21 -7.22 -11.19
N GLY A 38 1.01 -7.02 -11.73
CA GLY A 38 0.29 -8.04 -12.50
C GLY A 38 0.97 -8.42 -13.82
N LYS A 39 1.78 -7.52 -14.40
CA LYS A 39 2.55 -7.79 -15.62
C LYS A 39 3.90 -8.47 -15.33
N ASN A 40 4.37 -8.40 -14.09
CA ASN A 40 5.66 -8.95 -13.68
C ASN A 40 5.44 -10.24 -12.90
N LYS A 41 6.40 -11.17 -12.93
CA LYS A 41 6.32 -12.42 -12.15
C LYS A 41 6.73 -12.19 -10.69
N CYS A 42 6.08 -11.21 -10.03
CA CYS A 42 6.35 -10.88 -8.64
C CYS A 42 6.07 -12.11 -7.75
N LYS A 43 7.04 -12.49 -6.94
CA LYS A 43 6.91 -13.51 -5.88
C LYS A 43 7.00 -12.88 -4.49
N GLU A 44 7.61 -11.71 -4.40
CA GLU A 44 7.89 -11.00 -3.15
C GLU A 44 7.49 -9.54 -3.33
N TYR A 45 7.01 -8.92 -2.25
CA TYR A 45 6.53 -7.55 -2.26
C TYR A 45 7.19 -6.76 -1.13
N ILE A 46 7.67 -5.57 -1.45
CA ILE A 46 8.16 -4.59 -0.49
C ILE A 46 7.27 -3.35 -0.59
N PHE A 47 6.59 -3.04 0.52
CA PHE A 47 5.86 -1.78 0.68
C PHE A 47 6.70 -0.87 1.57
N ASP A 48 7.29 0.16 0.97
CA ASP A 48 8.09 1.15 1.69
C ASP A 48 7.20 2.30 2.16
N VAL A 49 7.06 2.40 3.48
CA VAL A 49 6.30 3.45 4.18
C VAL A 49 7.22 4.38 4.97
N ARG A 50 8.53 4.39 4.69
CA ARG A 50 9.46 5.32 5.34
C ARG A 50 9.12 6.76 4.96
N ASN A 51 9.17 7.65 5.95
CA ASN A 51 8.81 9.06 5.83
C ASN A 51 7.34 9.31 5.42
N ASN A 52 6.46 8.30 5.50
CA ASN A 52 5.03 8.47 5.32
C ASN A 52 4.42 9.07 6.60
N PRO A 53 3.85 10.29 6.58
CA PRO A 53 3.30 10.94 7.77
C PRO A 53 1.96 10.35 8.23
N GLY A 54 1.46 9.32 7.55
CA GLY A 54 0.11 8.78 7.74
C GLY A 54 -0.87 9.38 6.74
N GLY A 55 -2.09 9.63 7.20
CA GLY A 55 -3.18 10.17 6.38
C GLY A 55 -4.51 9.56 6.75
N SER A 56 -5.36 9.32 5.75
CA SER A 56 -6.69 8.75 5.95
C SER A 56 -6.61 7.31 6.45
N LEU A 57 -7.26 7.06 7.58
CA LEU A 57 -7.41 5.72 8.14
C LEU A 57 -8.20 4.80 7.20
N GLU A 58 -9.17 5.35 6.47
CA GLU A 58 -9.98 4.63 5.50
C GLU A 58 -9.13 4.13 4.33
N GLU A 59 -8.26 4.98 3.79
CA GLU A 59 -7.33 4.61 2.72
C GLU A 59 -6.38 3.48 3.17
N VAL A 60 -5.87 3.57 4.40
CA VAL A 60 -5.05 2.52 5.00
C VAL A 60 -5.83 1.21 5.14
N ALA A 61 -7.06 1.26 5.65
CA ALA A 61 -7.91 0.08 5.82
C ALA A 61 -8.25 -0.59 4.48
N ASN A 62 -8.56 0.20 3.46
CA ASN A 62 -8.84 -0.27 2.11
C ASN A 62 -7.61 -0.99 1.50
N ILE A 63 -6.41 -0.42 1.65
CA ILE A 63 -5.17 -1.07 1.22
C ILE A 63 -4.92 -2.37 2.01
N LEU A 64 -5.09 -2.35 3.34
CA LEU A 64 -4.85 -3.52 4.20
C LEU A 64 -5.79 -4.70 3.89
N SER A 65 -6.98 -4.44 3.34
CA SER A 65 -7.94 -5.48 2.95
C SER A 65 -7.39 -6.48 1.92
N TYR A 66 -6.33 -6.11 1.17
CA TYR A 66 -5.65 -7.00 0.23
C TYR A 66 -4.77 -8.05 0.90
N PHE A 67 -4.35 -7.82 2.15
CA PHE A 67 -3.39 -8.67 2.86
C PHE A 67 -4.01 -9.38 4.06
N VAL A 68 -5.01 -8.76 4.66
CA VAL A 68 -5.58 -9.22 5.92
C VAL A 68 -6.95 -9.88 5.65
N PRO A 69 -7.16 -11.14 6.09
CA PRO A 69 -8.43 -11.81 5.93
C PRO A 69 -9.59 -11.05 6.59
N THR A 70 -10.77 -11.12 5.97
CA THR A 70 -12.01 -10.56 6.50
C THR A 70 -12.24 -10.97 7.95
N GLY A 71 -12.64 -10.02 8.80
CA GLY A 71 -12.95 -10.26 10.21
C GLY A 71 -11.75 -10.22 11.16
N LYS A 72 -10.54 -9.95 10.67
CA LYS A 72 -9.38 -9.63 11.51
C LYS A 72 -9.30 -8.11 11.74
N VAL A 73 -9.00 -7.71 12.97
CA VAL A 73 -8.81 -6.31 13.33
C VAL A 73 -7.56 -5.78 12.62
N THR A 74 -7.74 -4.80 11.74
CA THR A 74 -6.67 -4.13 10.98
C THR A 74 -6.25 -2.79 11.61
N VAL A 75 -7.09 -2.24 12.49
CA VAL A 75 -6.89 -0.93 13.10
C VAL A 75 -7.18 -1.02 14.59
N LEU A 76 -6.24 -0.52 15.40
CA LEU A 76 -6.44 -0.26 16.82
C LEU A 76 -6.18 1.23 17.04
N VAL A 77 -7.22 1.97 17.41
CA VAL A 77 -7.09 3.37 17.84
C VAL A 77 -7.04 3.36 19.36
N ASP A 78 -5.86 3.56 19.92
CA ASP A 78 -5.70 3.77 21.37
C ASP A 78 -5.80 5.27 21.64
N SER A 79 -6.98 5.71 22.07
CA SER A 79 -7.19 7.08 22.53
C SER A 79 -6.56 7.23 23.91
N ARG A 80 -5.31 7.69 23.99
CA ARG A 80 -4.81 8.25 25.25
C ARG A 80 -5.45 9.63 25.43
N LEU A 81 -6.53 9.65 26.21
CA LEU A 81 -7.04 10.87 26.87
C LEU A 81 -6.07 11.32 27.97
#